data_AF-A0A1M5S193-F1
#
_entry.id   AF-A0A1M5S193-F1
#
_cell.length_a   1.000
_cell.length_b   1.000
_cell.length_c   1.000
_cell.angle_alpha   90.00
_cell.angle_beta   90.00
_cell.angle_gamma   90.00
#
_symmetry.space_group_name_H-M   'P 1'
#
loop_
_entity.id
_entity.type
_entity.pdbx_description
1 polymer ?
#
loop_
_entity_poly.entity_id
_entity_poly.type
_entity_poly.pdbx_seq_one_letter_code
_entity_poly.pdbx_strand_id
1 'polypeptide(L)'
;MGRILIRTLYVAISYFVLTGCAIDNAEPQHELSGGIEEQPKTTIAFLADIHLHDVVASAKKLDTSDLPRLANGSPVLIRSMQAQLHSTRLFNENYFVLRAILDELANKGIELVALPGDFSDDGQPANIEALANLLDEYHTRYGMRFFAINGNHDPVRPFTRPGGKVDFLDKHGKEVVVASNDHPKCISNTAWQCSDAFREWGYREIARTLIQHGFSPSSEDQYYETPFGTTDLDKRGWQWCENDSDDACVFMPDMSYVVEPQKDIWLLAIDANVYEPVGKLSDRKFKGSGNAGYNALMVYKPELIKWIKSVVERARRKGKRLVSFSHFPMADFYDDTKNELVTLFGETSMQLKRMPTPETTAALAQTGLRLHMAGHMHLYDTHTPGSATGLVNVQVPSLAAWVPGYSLVTLNSDNSADVDTVIQSSVPGFNSLFPIYRKEREQLRISTDSAWWPDILEADDYLMFTDAHLRGVVHHRFVGKEWPKPLAKYISEHSIADVITLLFGEVSIDIADKKTLEMPAMTLAYDYYRIRNAGRFVDLKGREALYERLGTRLENTTNSMSGMQLQIKQLLKLLAIANQRQDPTHIHVTGV
;
A
#
# COMPACT_ATOMS: atom_id res chain seq x y z
N MET A 1 54.34 57.33 -21.93
CA MET A 1 53.13 58.17 -21.71
C MET A 1 52.17 57.34 -20.87
N GLY A 2 51.70 57.70 -19.68
CA GLY A 2 51.81 58.95 -18.93
C GLY A 2 50.44 59.59 -18.69
N ARG A 3 49.99 59.58 -17.41
CA ARG A 3 48.72 60.13 -16.83
C ARG A 3 47.47 59.21 -17.02
N ILE A 4 46.50 59.11 -16.09
CA ILE A 4 46.34 59.67 -14.72
C ILE A 4 45.40 58.81 -13.78
N LEU A 5 45.26 59.24 -12.52
CA LEU A 5 44.46 58.82 -11.34
C LEU A 5 43.12 58.04 -11.53
N ILE A 6 42.68 57.11 -10.66
CA ILE A 6 42.57 57.01 -9.16
C ILE A 6 41.39 57.78 -8.54
N ARG A 7 40.52 57.07 -7.80
CA ARG A 7 40.00 57.52 -6.49
C ARG A 7 39.51 56.37 -5.61
N THR A 8 40.14 56.24 -4.43
CA THR A 8 39.70 55.48 -3.26
C THR A 8 39.78 56.44 -2.08
N LEU A 9 38.89 56.35 -1.09
CA LEU A 9 39.07 57.08 0.18
C LEU A 9 38.62 56.24 1.39
N TYR A 10 39.30 56.47 2.50
CA TYR A 10 39.27 55.75 3.78
C TYR A 10 38.49 56.54 4.86
N VAL A 11 38.60 56.07 6.12
CA VAL A 11 38.52 56.83 7.41
C VAL A 11 37.14 56.81 8.10
N ALA A 12 37.00 56.61 9.41
CA ALA A 12 37.82 55.94 10.44
C ALA A 12 37.01 55.75 11.75
N ILE A 13 37.56 54.99 12.70
CA ILE A 13 37.04 54.76 14.07
C ILE A 13 37.28 56.00 14.95
N SER A 14 36.40 56.28 15.92
CA SER A 14 36.78 56.93 17.19
C SER A 14 35.81 56.62 18.33
N TYR A 15 36.38 56.34 19.51
CA TYR A 15 35.69 56.07 20.77
C TYR A 15 35.15 57.36 21.41
N PHE A 16 34.12 57.24 22.26
CA PHE A 16 33.87 58.17 23.35
C PHE A 16 33.70 57.40 24.66
N VAL A 17 34.38 57.86 25.71
CA VAL A 17 34.22 57.41 27.09
C VAL A 17 33.75 58.61 27.91
N LEU A 18 32.68 58.45 28.67
CA LEU A 18 32.36 59.33 29.80
C LEU A 18 31.83 58.50 30.97
N THR A 19 32.33 58.84 32.15
CA THR A 19 32.09 58.16 33.44
C THR A 19 30.92 58.79 34.19
N GLY A 20 30.16 57.97 34.94
CA GLY A 20 29.21 58.46 35.94
C GLY A 20 28.71 57.32 36.84
N CYS A 21 29.04 57.36 38.13
CA CYS A 21 28.64 56.34 39.09
C CYS A 21 27.27 56.64 39.70
N ALA A 22 26.45 55.61 39.88
CA ALA A 22 25.47 55.51 40.95
C ALA A 22 25.43 54.05 41.42
N ILE A 23 25.43 53.83 42.74
CA ILE A 23 25.39 52.51 43.36
C ILE A 23 23.96 52.31 43.89
N ASP A 24 23.31 51.22 43.51
CA ASP A 24 22.21 50.65 44.27
C ASP A 24 22.33 49.12 44.26
N ASN A 25 22.18 48.50 45.43
CA ASN A 25 22.36 47.07 45.62
C ASN A 25 21.05 46.33 45.33
N ALA A 26 21.04 45.47 44.31
CA ALA A 26 20.06 44.41 44.15
C ALA A 26 20.75 43.18 43.55
N GLU A 27 20.79 42.07 44.30
CA GLU A 27 21.29 40.80 43.77
C GLU A 27 20.29 40.24 42.73
N PRO A 28 20.72 39.96 41.48
CA PRO A 28 19.90 39.20 40.56
C PRO A 28 20.07 37.71 40.86
N GLN A 29 19.05 37.11 41.47
CA GLN A 29 18.83 35.68 41.31
C GLN A 29 18.55 35.43 39.83
N HIS A 30 19.53 34.89 39.10
CA HIS A 30 19.30 34.43 37.73
C HIS A 30 19.14 32.92 37.70
N GLU A 31 17.96 32.52 37.25
CA GLU A 31 17.45 31.16 37.19
C GLU A 31 18.36 30.26 36.35
N LEU A 32 18.48 29.00 36.78
CA LEU A 32 18.95 27.92 35.93
C LEU A 32 17.89 27.66 34.86
N SER A 33 17.98 28.37 33.73
CA SER A 33 17.25 28.02 32.51
C SER A 33 17.81 26.71 31.96
N GLY A 34 17.34 25.60 32.52
CA GLY A 34 17.50 24.28 31.92
C GLY A 34 16.77 24.25 30.58
N GLY A 35 17.48 24.62 29.52
CA GLY A 35 16.97 24.52 28.16
C GLY A 35 16.62 23.07 27.88
N ILE A 36 15.33 22.79 27.77
CA ILE A 36 14.85 21.52 27.23
C ILE A 36 15.23 21.56 25.76
N GLU A 37 16.25 20.78 25.40
CA GLU A 37 16.69 20.62 24.02
C GLU A 37 15.54 19.98 23.23
N GLU A 38 14.83 20.82 22.46
CA GLU A 38 13.63 20.43 21.73
C GLU A 38 14.02 19.32 20.73
N GLN A 39 13.53 18.11 20.98
CA GLN A 39 13.88 16.96 20.14
C GLN A 39 13.40 17.26 18.70
N PRO A 40 14.28 17.15 17.69
CA PRO A 40 13.89 17.44 16.32
C PRO A 40 12.74 16.53 15.90
N LYS A 41 11.75 17.10 15.21
CA LYS A 41 10.66 16.33 14.62
C LYS A 41 11.25 15.36 13.59
N THR A 42 10.94 14.08 13.73
CA THR A 42 11.36 13.04 12.79
C THR A 42 10.15 12.61 11.97
N THR A 43 10.29 12.62 10.65
CA THR A 43 9.28 12.10 9.72
C THR A 43 9.74 10.77 9.14
N ILE A 44 8.84 9.78 9.14
CA ILE A 44 9.06 8.45 8.56
C ILE A 44 8.06 8.26 7.41
N ALA A 45 8.53 7.85 6.24
CA ALA A 45 7.65 7.51 5.11
C ALA A 45 7.25 6.03 5.13
N PHE A 46 6.03 5.72 4.71
CA PHE A 46 5.48 4.38 4.59
C PHE A 46 5.00 4.13 3.16
N LEU A 47 5.58 3.14 2.48
CA LEU A 47 5.24 2.77 1.10
C LEU A 47 4.73 1.31 1.08
N ALA A 48 3.41 1.15 1.08
CA ALA A 48 2.76 -0.15 1.01
C ALA A 48 2.58 -0.65 -0.43
N ASP A 49 2.48 -1.97 -0.60
CA ASP A 49 1.96 -2.62 -1.80
C ASP A 49 2.59 -2.04 -3.09
N ILE A 50 3.92 -1.94 -3.10
CA ILE A 50 4.70 -1.45 -4.25
C ILE A 50 4.54 -2.42 -5.43
N HIS A 51 4.49 -3.72 -5.13
CA HIS A 51 4.39 -4.82 -6.10
C HIS A 51 5.44 -4.73 -7.22
N LEU A 52 6.68 -4.35 -6.89
CA LEU A 52 7.70 -4.03 -7.89
C LEU A 52 7.89 -5.21 -8.86
N HIS A 53 7.68 -4.93 -10.13
CA HIS A 53 8.16 -5.71 -11.25
C HIS A 53 9.12 -4.83 -12.04
N ASP A 54 10.43 -4.98 -11.81
CA ASP A 54 11.40 -4.16 -12.51
C ASP A 54 11.52 -4.66 -13.95
N VAL A 55 10.80 -3.96 -14.85
CA VAL A 55 10.64 -4.32 -16.25
C VAL A 55 11.97 -4.41 -17.01
N VAL A 56 13.02 -3.70 -16.55
CA VAL A 56 14.36 -3.70 -17.16
C VAL A 56 15.24 -4.79 -16.55
N ALA A 57 15.23 -4.97 -15.24
CA ALA A 57 16.01 -6.01 -14.56
C ALA A 57 15.50 -7.40 -14.93
N SER A 58 14.18 -7.59 -14.98
CA SER A 58 13.53 -8.82 -15.45
C SER A 58 13.90 -9.16 -16.90
N ALA A 59 13.97 -8.16 -17.79
CA ALA A 59 14.41 -8.37 -19.17
C ALA A 59 15.85 -8.87 -19.28
N LYS A 60 16.76 -8.43 -18.39
CA LYS A 60 18.17 -8.87 -18.37
C LYS A 60 18.35 -10.33 -17.96
N LYS A 61 17.29 -10.99 -17.45
CA LYS A 61 17.31 -12.41 -17.02
C LYS A 61 16.85 -13.37 -18.13
N LEU A 62 16.70 -12.87 -19.36
CA LEU A 62 16.13 -13.53 -20.54
C LEU A 62 16.94 -13.23 -21.82
N ASP A 63 16.68 -13.95 -22.91
CA ASP A 63 17.05 -13.52 -24.25
C ASP A 63 16.23 -12.28 -24.64
N THR A 64 16.93 -11.22 -25.06
CA THR A 64 16.34 -9.90 -25.35
C THR A 64 16.08 -9.64 -26.84
N SER A 65 16.35 -10.61 -27.72
CA SER A 65 16.14 -10.50 -29.17
C SER A 65 14.67 -10.24 -29.55
N ASP A 66 13.76 -10.92 -28.85
CA ASP A 66 12.31 -10.88 -29.10
C ASP A 66 11.50 -10.13 -28.03
N LEU A 67 12.17 -9.48 -27.07
CA LEU A 67 11.51 -8.62 -26.08
C LEU A 67 11.11 -7.24 -26.65
N PRO A 68 10.02 -6.63 -26.13
CA PRO A 68 9.72 -5.22 -26.31
C PRO A 68 10.88 -4.31 -25.90
N ARG A 69 10.90 -3.08 -26.42
CA ARG A 69 11.92 -2.07 -26.12
C ARG A 69 11.28 -0.71 -25.85
N LEU A 70 11.85 0.00 -24.89
CA LEU A 70 11.56 1.42 -24.64
C LEU A 70 12.12 2.29 -25.77
N ALA A 71 11.72 3.56 -25.82
CA ALA A 71 12.19 4.51 -26.84
C ALA A 71 13.72 4.72 -26.84
N ASN A 72 14.39 4.50 -25.69
CA ASN A 72 15.86 4.53 -25.58
C ASN A 72 16.55 3.22 -26.01
N GLY A 73 15.81 2.23 -26.53
CA GLY A 73 16.33 0.95 -27.01
C GLY A 73 16.48 -0.14 -25.92
N SER A 74 16.33 0.20 -24.64
CA SER A 74 16.42 -0.78 -23.54
C SER A 74 15.34 -1.85 -23.66
N PRO A 75 15.69 -3.15 -23.59
CA PRO A 75 14.71 -4.22 -23.56
C PRO A 75 13.92 -4.20 -22.26
N VAL A 76 12.64 -4.51 -22.34
CA VAL A 76 11.74 -4.61 -21.19
C VAL A 76 10.88 -5.87 -21.27
N LEU A 77 10.62 -6.48 -20.13
CA LEU A 77 9.65 -7.55 -19.96
C LEU A 77 8.46 -6.96 -19.20
N ILE A 78 7.31 -6.85 -19.86
CA ILE A 78 6.09 -6.27 -19.26
C ILE A 78 4.93 -7.26 -19.35
N ARG A 79 4.04 -7.21 -18.37
CA ARG A 79 2.75 -7.92 -18.38
C ARG A 79 1.77 -7.21 -19.32
N SER A 80 0.82 -7.92 -19.90
CA SER A 80 -0.19 -7.33 -20.79
C SER A 80 -1.11 -6.35 -20.05
N MET A 81 -1.58 -5.32 -20.77
CA MET A 81 -2.64 -4.43 -20.29
C MET A 81 -3.94 -5.21 -20.04
N GLN A 82 -4.23 -6.23 -20.87
CA GLN A 82 -5.30 -7.19 -20.64
C GLN A 82 -5.21 -7.83 -19.23
N ALA A 83 -4.01 -8.24 -18.79
CA ALA A 83 -3.80 -8.76 -17.44
C ALA A 83 -3.94 -7.67 -16.36
N GLN A 84 -3.41 -6.45 -16.60
CA GLN A 84 -3.55 -5.34 -15.65
C GLN A 84 -5.03 -5.03 -15.37
N LEU A 85 -5.86 -4.91 -16.40
CA LEU A 85 -7.29 -4.57 -16.29
C LEU A 85 -8.16 -5.67 -15.63
N HIS A 86 -7.61 -6.87 -15.43
CA HIS A 86 -8.24 -7.96 -14.69
C HIS A 86 -7.69 -8.15 -13.27
N SER A 87 -6.65 -7.37 -12.91
CA SER A 87 -5.93 -7.42 -11.64
C SER A 87 -6.28 -6.22 -10.76
N THR A 88 -6.38 -6.40 -9.45
CA THR A 88 -6.51 -5.31 -8.47
C THR A 88 -5.21 -4.52 -8.25
N ARG A 89 -4.19 -4.76 -9.09
CA ARG A 89 -2.95 -3.98 -9.17
C ARG A 89 -2.44 -3.91 -10.60
N LEU A 90 -1.87 -2.75 -10.95
CA LEU A 90 -0.93 -2.58 -12.03
C LEU A 90 0.30 -3.47 -11.80
N PHE A 91 0.84 -4.00 -12.88
CA PHE A 91 2.02 -4.85 -12.86
C PHE A 91 3.27 -4.14 -13.32
N ASN A 92 3.21 -3.13 -14.20
CA ASN A 92 4.41 -2.60 -14.84
C ASN A 92 4.80 -1.19 -14.39
N GLU A 93 3.81 -0.33 -14.12
CA GLU A 93 4.08 1.09 -13.84
C GLU A 93 4.68 1.35 -12.44
N ASN A 94 4.61 0.36 -11.54
CA ASN A 94 5.30 0.36 -10.23
C ASN A 94 6.81 0.69 -10.35
N TYR A 95 7.47 0.27 -11.44
CA TYR A 95 8.85 0.61 -11.78
C TYR A 95 9.11 2.13 -11.83
N PHE A 96 8.16 2.92 -12.32
CA PHE A 96 8.32 4.38 -12.47
C PHE A 96 7.91 5.11 -11.19
N VAL A 97 6.76 4.75 -10.59
CA VAL A 97 6.23 5.46 -9.41
C VAL A 97 7.09 5.25 -8.16
N LEU A 98 7.69 4.07 -7.97
CA LEU A 98 8.63 3.83 -6.87
C LEU A 98 9.82 4.80 -6.95
N ARG A 99 10.43 4.93 -8.13
CA ARG A 99 11.57 5.84 -8.34
C ARG A 99 11.18 7.30 -8.15
N ALA A 100 10.02 7.70 -8.67
CA ALA A 100 9.49 9.05 -8.50
C ALA A 100 9.28 9.41 -7.01
N ILE A 101 8.74 8.50 -6.21
CA ILE A 101 8.52 8.73 -4.77
C ILE A 101 9.84 8.72 -4.00
N LEU A 102 10.78 7.81 -4.30
CA LEU A 102 12.09 7.81 -3.65
C LEU A 102 12.88 9.09 -3.96
N ASP A 103 12.82 9.60 -5.19
CA ASP A 103 13.36 10.92 -5.54
C ASP A 103 12.64 12.05 -4.79
N GLU A 104 11.32 12.00 -4.66
CA GLU A 104 10.54 13.01 -3.91
C GLU A 104 10.89 13.02 -2.41
N LEU A 105 11.02 11.85 -1.78
CA LEU A 105 11.41 11.69 -0.38
C LEU A 105 12.85 12.19 -0.14
N ALA A 106 13.78 11.84 -1.03
CA ALA A 106 15.16 12.34 -1.00
C ALA A 106 15.21 13.87 -1.13
N ASN A 107 14.44 14.46 -2.05
CA ASN A 107 14.34 15.92 -2.20
C ASN A 107 13.70 16.62 -0.99
N LYS A 108 12.86 15.91 -0.21
CA LYS A 108 12.30 16.39 1.07
C LYS A 108 13.24 16.16 2.27
N GLY A 109 14.37 15.47 2.09
CA GLY A 109 15.28 15.11 3.18
C GLY A 109 14.70 14.05 4.15
N ILE A 110 13.78 13.20 3.67
CA ILE A 110 13.16 12.15 4.49
C ILE A 110 14.01 10.88 4.40
N GLU A 111 14.81 10.64 5.44
CA GLU A 111 15.76 9.52 5.49
C GLU A 111 15.14 8.18 5.91
N LEU A 112 14.16 8.18 6.82
CA LEU A 112 13.57 6.93 7.35
C LEU A 112 12.37 6.47 6.51
N VAL A 113 12.44 5.24 5.99
CA VAL A 113 11.41 4.68 5.10
C VAL A 113 11.04 3.25 5.49
N ALA A 114 9.77 2.99 5.75
CA ALA A 114 9.23 1.67 6.08
C ALA A 114 8.40 1.08 4.93
N LEU A 115 8.53 -0.22 4.70
CA LEU A 115 7.86 -0.96 3.63
C LEU A 115 6.92 -2.03 4.25
N PRO A 116 5.63 -1.71 4.52
CA PRO A 116 4.63 -2.64 5.07
C PRO A 116 4.16 -3.71 4.05
N GLY A 117 5.10 -4.50 3.56
CA GLY A 117 4.83 -5.67 2.71
C GLY A 117 4.38 -5.38 1.28
N ASP A 118 4.38 -6.47 0.51
CA ASP A 118 4.12 -6.52 -0.92
C ASP A 118 4.99 -5.53 -1.68
N PHE A 119 6.30 -5.55 -1.36
CA PHE A 119 7.28 -4.72 -2.04
C PHE A 119 7.67 -5.27 -3.43
N SER A 120 7.32 -6.53 -3.75
CA SER A 120 7.70 -7.23 -4.99
C SER A 120 6.55 -7.97 -5.69
N ASP A 121 6.65 -8.21 -7.00
CA ASP A 121 5.75 -9.13 -7.72
C ASP A 121 6.14 -10.59 -7.45
N ASP A 122 5.37 -11.25 -6.58
CA ASP A 122 5.41 -12.68 -6.25
C ASP A 122 6.77 -13.20 -5.75
N GLY A 123 7.56 -12.35 -5.08
CA GLY A 123 8.88 -12.72 -4.56
C GLY A 123 9.87 -13.13 -5.64
N GLN A 124 9.67 -12.70 -6.88
CA GLN A 124 10.50 -13.12 -8.00
C GLN A 124 11.95 -12.63 -7.82
N PRO A 125 12.98 -13.49 -7.96
CA PRO A 125 14.38 -13.10 -7.80
C PRO A 125 14.77 -11.86 -8.59
N ALA A 126 14.29 -11.73 -9.83
CA ALA A 126 14.52 -10.55 -10.66
C ALA A 126 14.10 -9.24 -9.98
N ASN A 127 12.99 -9.27 -9.25
CA ASN A 127 12.36 -8.12 -8.61
C ASN A 127 12.92 -7.86 -7.21
N ILE A 128 13.17 -8.92 -6.44
CA ILE A 128 13.81 -8.83 -5.11
C ILE A 128 15.24 -8.28 -5.22
N GLU A 129 16.03 -8.78 -6.18
CA GLU A 129 17.38 -8.27 -6.45
C GLU A 129 17.31 -6.82 -6.98
N ALA A 130 16.37 -6.49 -7.87
CA ALA A 130 16.23 -5.12 -8.38
C ALA A 130 15.84 -4.13 -7.27
N LEU A 131 14.95 -4.53 -6.36
CA LEU A 131 14.60 -3.74 -5.19
C LEU A 131 15.81 -3.50 -4.29
N ALA A 132 16.55 -4.56 -3.91
CA ALA A 132 17.74 -4.42 -3.07
C ALA A 132 18.74 -3.41 -3.66
N ASN A 133 19.11 -3.57 -4.95
CA ASN A 133 20.02 -2.64 -5.64
C ASN A 133 19.47 -1.20 -5.68
N LEU A 134 18.15 -1.01 -5.78
CA LEU A 134 17.52 0.31 -5.76
C LEU A 134 17.60 0.95 -4.36
N LEU A 135 17.28 0.19 -3.32
CA LEU A 135 17.34 0.68 -1.94
C LEU A 135 18.79 0.99 -1.53
N ASP A 136 19.76 0.16 -1.92
CA ASP A 136 21.20 0.41 -1.76
C ASP A 136 21.66 1.69 -2.49
N GLU A 137 21.11 1.98 -3.68
CA GLU A 137 21.39 3.20 -4.43
C GLU A 137 20.92 4.45 -3.65
N TYR A 138 19.67 4.46 -3.17
CA TYR A 138 19.12 5.61 -2.43
C TYR A 138 19.78 5.76 -1.05
N HIS A 139 20.15 4.66 -0.38
CA HIS A 139 20.97 4.70 0.83
C HIS A 139 22.32 5.38 0.57
N THR A 140 23.06 4.90 -0.45
CA THR A 140 24.40 5.41 -0.79
C THR A 140 24.37 6.88 -1.22
N ARG A 141 23.32 7.31 -1.96
CA ARG A 141 23.23 8.66 -2.53
C ARG A 141 22.66 9.71 -1.58
N TYR A 142 21.75 9.32 -0.69
CA TYR A 142 20.93 10.26 0.09
C TYR A 142 20.84 9.94 1.58
N GLY A 143 21.55 8.92 2.08
CA GLY A 143 21.52 8.51 3.49
C GLY A 143 20.22 7.80 3.91
N MET A 144 19.33 7.48 2.95
CA MET A 144 18.04 6.85 3.25
C MET A 144 18.21 5.47 3.87
N ARG A 145 17.31 5.10 4.78
CA ARG A 145 17.32 3.85 5.54
C ARG A 145 15.97 3.17 5.43
N PHE A 146 16.00 1.90 5.03
CA PHE A 146 14.81 1.14 4.67
C PHE A 146 14.50 0.04 5.69
N PHE A 147 13.24 -0.07 6.09
CA PHE A 147 12.75 -1.02 7.09
C PHE A 147 11.61 -1.84 6.48
N ALA A 148 11.96 -2.98 5.89
CA ALA A 148 11.00 -3.87 5.24
C ALA A 148 10.37 -4.87 6.21
N ILE A 149 9.15 -5.29 5.90
CA ILE A 149 8.51 -6.48 6.46
C ILE A 149 7.73 -7.16 5.33
N ASN A 150 7.57 -8.48 5.37
CA ASN A 150 7.00 -9.24 4.25
C ASN A 150 5.48 -9.09 4.16
N GLY A 151 4.96 -8.96 2.95
CA GLY A 151 3.55 -9.16 2.62
C GLY A 151 3.24 -10.54 2.05
N ASN A 152 2.04 -10.73 1.49
CA ASN A 152 1.62 -12.04 0.95
C ASN A 152 2.04 -12.28 -0.51
N HIS A 153 2.55 -11.27 -1.19
CA HIS A 153 3.16 -11.32 -2.53
C HIS A 153 4.69 -11.21 -2.49
N ASP A 154 5.31 -11.02 -1.31
CA ASP A 154 6.75 -11.22 -1.15
C ASP A 154 7.03 -12.74 -1.09
N PRO A 155 7.06 -13.45 0.06
CA PRO A 155 6.89 -14.90 0.02
C PRO A 155 5.42 -15.23 -0.28
N VAL A 156 5.08 -15.52 -1.53
CA VAL A 156 3.75 -16.08 -1.87
C VAL A 156 3.50 -17.45 -1.20
N ARG A 157 4.58 -18.14 -0.82
CA ARG A 157 4.63 -19.35 0.01
C ARG A 157 5.87 -19.30 0.91
N PRO A 158 5.91 -20.01 2.05
CA PRO A 158 7.00 -19.86 3.01
C PRO A 158 8.35 -20.38 2.50
N PHE A 159 8.33 -21.27 1.50
CA PHE A 159 9.51 -21.90 0.90
C PHE A 159 9.48 -21.74 -0.63
N THR A 160 10.67 -21.56 -1.21
CA THR A 160 10.87 -21.38 -2.66
C THR A 160 10.23 -22.49 -3.48
N ARG A 161 9.54 -22.11 -4.57
CA ARG A 161 8.84 -23.03 -5.47
C ARG A 161 8.97 -22.61 -6.95
N PRO A 162 8.66 -23.52 -7.90
CA PRO A 162 8.56 -23.16 -9.31
C PRO A 162 7.52 -22.05 -9.52
N GLY A 163 7.85 -21.07 -10.36
CA GLY A 163 7.04 -19.88 -10.62
C GLY A 163 6.97 -19.52 -12.10
N GLY A 164 6.22 -18.46 -12.41
CA GLY A 164 6.11 -17.93 -13.77
C GLY A 164 4.76 -17.25 -14.07
N LYS A 165 4.69 -16.59 -15.23
CA LYS A 165 3.50 -15.90 -15.75
C LYS A 165 3.24 -16.31 -17.20
N VAL A 166 2.01 -16.09 -17.68
CA VAL A 166 1.54 -16.56 -19.00
C VAL A 166 1.20 -15.43 -19.97
N ASP A 167 1.34 -14.20 -19.49
CA ASP A 167 0.76 -12.95 -19.95
C ASP A 167 1.82 -11.82 -19.92
N PHE A 168 3.09 -12.19 -20.14
CA PHE A 168 4.13 -11.21 -20.54
C PHE A 168 4.00 -10.90 -22.04
N LEU A 169 4.53 -9.79 -22.52
CA LEU A 169 4.47 -9.42 -23.94
C LEU A 169 5.79 -9.67 -24.69
N ASP A 170 5.68 -10.19 -25.92
CA ASP A 170 6.75 -10.17 -26.91
C ASP A 170 6.81 -8.83 -27.67
N LYS A 171 7.84 -8.62 -28.51
CA LYS A 171 8.04 -7.39 -29.31
C LYS A 171 6.89 -7.05 -30.27
N HIS A 172 6.01 -8.01 -30.57
CA HIS A 172 4.82 -7.87 -31.42
C HIS A 172 3.55 -7.55 -30.62
N GLY A 173 3.60 -7.59 -29.29
CA GLY A 173 2.45 -7.36 -28.41
C GLY A 173 1.65 -8.63 -28.13
N LYS A 174 2.17 -9.83 -28.40
CA LYS A 174 1.49 -11.09 -28.10
C LYS A 174 1.83 -11.55 -26.68
N GLU A 175 0.83 -12.09 -25.98
CA GLU A 175 1.04 -12.77 -24.69
C GLU A 175 1.92 -14.03 -24.85
N VAL A 176 2.94 -14.13 -24.01
CA VAL A 176 3.94 -15.19 -23.95
C VAL A 176 4.21 -15.63 -22.51
N VAL A 177 4.60 -16.90 -22.38
CA VAL A 177 4.88 -17.54 -21.08
C VAL A 177 6.35 -17.40 -20.73
N VAL A 178 6.66 -16.88 -19.54
CA VAL A 178 7.98 -16.97 -18.92
C VAL A 178 7.86 -17.66 -17.57
N ALA A 179 8.72 -18.64 -17.29
CA ALA A 179 8.64 -19.44 -16.08
C ALA A 179 10.02 -19.93 -15.58
N SER A 180 10.09 -20.44 -14.35
CA SER A 180 11.30 -21.09 -13.83
C SER A 180 11.64 -22.39 -14.57
N ASN A 181 12.89 -22.82 -14.49
CA ASN A 181 13.38 -23.98 -15.25
C ASN A 181 12.69 -25.30 -14.85
N ASP A 182 12.28 -25.41 -13.59
CA ASP A 182 11.52 -26.53 -13.03
C ASP A 182 9.99 -26.34 -13.08
N HIS A 183 9.49 -25.26 -13.68
CA HIS A 183 8.06 -25.06 -13.84
C HIS A 183 7.50 -26.01 -14.91
N PRO A 184 6.30 -26.61 -14.74
CA PRO A 184 5.75 -27.57 -15.70
C PRO A 184 5.65 -27.06 -17.15
N LYS A 185 5.45 -25.75 -17.36
CA LYS A 185 5.47 -25.15 -18.71
C LYS A 185 6.86 -25.13 -19.33
N CYS A 186 7.93 -24.94 -18.53
CA CYS A 186 9.29 -25.06 -19.04
C CYS A 186 9.62 -26.52 -19.38
N ILE A 187 9.38 -27.44 -18.44
CA ILE A 187 9.65 -28.88 -18.61
C ILE A 187 8.94 -29.48 -19.84
N SER A 188 7.74 -28.99 -20.15
CA SER A 188 6.97 -29.42 -21.34
C SER A 188 7.32 -28.67 -22.63
N ASN A 189 8.30 -27.77 -22.62
CA ASN A 189 8.64 -26.87 -23.74
C ASN A 189 7.44 -26.05 -24.25
N THR A 190 6.53 -25.65 -23.35
CA THR A 190 5.38 -24.77 -23.64
C THR A 190 5.56 -23.35 -23.06
N ALA A 191 6.65 -23.10 -22.34
CA ALA A 191 7.12 -21.76 -22.04
C ALA A 191 7.81 -21.16 -23.27
N TRP A 192 7.68 -19.85 -23.48
CA TRP A 192 8.40 -19.13 -24.54
C TRP A 192 9.87 -18.92 -24.15
N GLN A 193 10.13 -18.61 -22.86
CA GLN A 193 11.46 -18.64 -22.28
C GLN A 193 11.42 -19.21 -20.86
N CYS A 194 12.55 -19.79 -20.42
CA CYS A 194 12.73 -20.27 -19.05
C CYS A 194 13.88 -19.53 -18.36
N SER A 195 13.68 -19.14 -17.10
CA SER A 195 14.72 -18.56 -16.26
C SER A 195 14.32 -18.67 -14.79
N ASP A 196 15.22 -19.19 -13.95
CA ASP A 196 14.99 -19.27 -12.50
C ASP A 196 14.85 -17.91 -11.81
N ALA A 197 15.07 -16.79 -12.52
CA ALA A 197 14.76 -15.46 -12.03
C ALA A 197 13.24 -15.18 -11.85
N PHE A 198 12.38 -16.09 -12.36
CA PHE A 198 10.92 -16.07 -12.23
C PHE A 198 10.38 -17.20 -11.33
N ARG A 199 11.24 -17.76 -10.47
CA ARG A 199 10.78 -18.57 -9.33
C ARG A 199 9.97 -17.70 -8.37
N GLU A 200 9.18 -18.34 -7.53
CA GLU A 200 8.59 -17.71 -6.36
C GLU A 200 9.51 -18.01 -5.17
N TRP A 201 10.25 -17.03 -4.66
CA TRP A 201 11.13 -17.25 -3.49
C TRP A 201 10.34 -17.36 -2.18
N GLY A 202 10.90 -18.13 -1.25
CA GLY A 202 10.45 -18.19 0.13
C GLY A 202 11.13 -17.15 1.02
N TYR A 203 10.83 -17.22 2.32
CA TYR A 203 11.39 -16.31 3.32
C TYR A 203 12.92 -16.23 3.31
N ARG A 204 13.60 -17.37 3.14
CA ARG A 204 15.04 -17.49 3.36
C ARG A 204 15.82 -16.66 2.34
N GLU A 205 15.42 -16.73 1.08
CA GLU A 205 16.06 -16.03 -0.02
C GLU A 205 15.71 -14.54 0.01
N ILE A 206 14.44 -14.19 0.26
CA ILE A 206 13.98 -12.79 0.36
C ILE A 206 14.69 -12.05 1.50
N ALA A 207 14.66 -12.61 2.72
CA ALA A 207 15.23 -11.97 3.90
C ALA A 207 16.76 -11.85 3.85
N ARG A 208 17.44 -12.74 3.11
CA ARG A 208 18.89 -12.66 2.89
C ARG A 208 19.28 -11.65 1.82
N THR A 209 18.48 -11.50 0.76
CA THR A 209 18.74 -10.51 -0.29
C THR A 209 18.48 -9.09 0.22
N LEU A 210 17.45 -8.90 1.05
CA LEU A 210 17.10 -7.61 1.66
C LEU A 210 17.67 -7.45 3.09
N ILE A 211 18.76 -8.15 3.42
CA ILE A 211 19.25 -8.28 4.80
C ILE A 211 19.60 -6.95 5.48
N GLN A 212 20.03 -5.95 4.71
CA GLN A 212 20.38 -4.61 5.21
C GLN A 212 19.16 -3.68 5.34
N HIS A 213 17.99 -4.08 4.84
CA HIS A 213 16.77 -3.26 4.83
C HIS A 213 15.78 -3.72 5.93
N GLY A 214 16.28 -3.86 7.15
CA GLY A 214 15.50 -4.18 8.35
C GLY A 214 15.55 -5.64 8.83
N PHE A 215 15.89 -6.61 7.97
CA PHE A 215 15.97 -8.02 8.40
C PHE A 215 17.22 -8.36 9.26
N SER A 216 18.14 -7.42 9.42
CA SER A 216 19.32 -7.49 10.30
C SER A 216 19.65 -6.09 10.81
N PRO A 217 20.29 -5.93 12.00
CA PRO A 217 20.73 -4.62 12.47
C PRO A 217 21.79 -3.98 11.57
N SER A 218 21.70 -2.66 11.42
CA SER A 218 22.80 -1.80 10.98
C SER A 218 23.71 -1.43 12.15
N SER A 219 24.95 -1.04 11.87
CA SER A 219 25.84 -0.38 12.85
C SER A 219 25.34 0.99 13.30
N GLU A 220 24.35 1.56 12.61
CA GLU A 220 23.69 2.83 12.96
C GLU A 220 22.51 2.65 13.93
N ASP A 221 22.08 1.42 14.21
CA ASP A 221 20.96 1.16 15.12
C ASP A 221 21.41 1.23 16.58
N GLN A 222 20.64 1.97 17.40
CA GLN A 222 20.84 2.02 18.85
C GLN A 222 20.27 0.77 19.55
N TYR A 223 19.33 0.11 18.90
CA TYR A 223 18.66 -1.10 19.37
C TYR A 223 18.17 -1.93 18.21
N TYR A 224 18.26 -3.25 18.33
CA TYR A 224 17.58 -4.21 17.46
C TYR A 224 17.28 -5.47 18.24
N GLU A 225 16.09 -6.02 18.10
CA GLU A 225 15.74 -7.35 18.62
C GLU A 225 14.69 -8.04 17.75
N THR A 226 14.55 -9.34 17.98
CA THR A 226 13.52 -10.21 17.38
C THR A 226 12.78 -10.93 18.51
N PRO A 227 11.56 -11.48 18.28
CA PRO A 227 10.88 -12.32 19.26
C PRO A 227 11.67 -13.58 19.67
N PHE A 228 12.72 -13.93 18.90
CA PHE A 228 13.56 -15.11 19.12
C PHE A 228 14.87 -14.81 19.88
N GLY A 229 15.11 -13.55 20.25
CA GLY A 229 16.34 -13.15 20.95
C GLY A 229 17.63 -13.31 20.12
N THR A 230 17.51 -13.44 18.79
CA THR A 230 18.65 -13.62 17.88
C THR A 230 18.42 -12.93 16.52
N THR A 231 19.51 -12.47 15.92
CA THR A 231 19.54 -11.89 14.57
C THR A 231 19.84 -12.92 13.48
N ASP A 232 20.18 -14.17 13.86
CA ASP A 232 20.42 -15.26 12.92
C ASP A 232 19.13 -15.68 12.21
N LEU A 233 19.02 -15.31 10.93
CA LEU A 233 17.84 -15.57 10.09
C LEU A 233 17.45 -17.06 10.05
N ASP A 234 18.41 -17.99 10.09
CA ASP A 234 18.13 -19.43 10.06
C ASP A 234 17.58 -19.96 11.41
N LYS A 235 17.55 -19.11 12.45
CA LYS A 235 16.96 -19.38 13.79
C LYS A 235 15.72 -18.54 14.13
N ARG A 236 15.26 -17.67 13.21
CA ARG A 236 14.06 -16.83 13.40
C ARG A 236 12.81 -17.50 12.83
N GLY A 237 12.07 -18.19 13.68
CA GLY A 237 10.84 -18.87 13.28
C GLY A 237 10.19 -19.70 14.37
N TRP A 238 8.96 -20.10 14.10
CA TRP A 238 8.11 -20.90 14.98
C TRP A 238 8.20 -22.38 14.61
N GLN A 239 8.28 -23.26 15.60
CA GLN A 239 8.16 -24.70 15.36
C GLN A 239 6.67 -25.09 15.43
N TRP A 240 6.10 -25.48 14.29
CA TRP A 240 4.74 -26.03 14.20
C TRP A 240 4.84 -27.55 14.14
N CYS A 241 3.99 -28.30 14.84
CA CYS A 241 4.05 -29.78 14.93
C CYS A 241 2.66 -30.42 14.86
N GLU A 242 2.57 -31.66 14.38
CA GLU A 242 1.34 -32.47 14.49
C GLU A 242 1.28 -33.20 15.84
N ASN A 243 0.13 -33.13 16.53
CA ASN A 243 -0.20 -33.94 17.73
C ASN A 243 0.90 -33.98 18.82
N ASP A 244 1.57 -32.85 19.06
CA ASP A 244 2.70 -32.72 20.01
C ASP A 244 3.84 -33.75 19.80
N SER A 245 4.04 -34.21 18.56
CA SER A 245 5.12 -35.12 18.15
C SER A 245 6.22 -34.37 17.41
N ASP A 246 7.44 -34.41 17.95
CA ASP A 246 8.64 -33.76 17.37
C ASP A 246 9.00 -34.29 15.96
N ASP A 247 8.65 -35.54 15.66
CA ASP A 247 8.93 -36.18 14.36
C ASP A 247 8.09 -35.62 13.19
N ALA A 248 7.09 -34.77 13.49
CA ALA A 248 6.14 -34.23 12.52
C ALA A 248 6.11 -32.68 12.48
N CYS A 249 7.25 -32.04 12.74
CA CYS A 249 7.33 -30.57 12.78
C CYS A 249 7.84 -29.91 11.49
N VAL A 250 7.41 -28.66 11.27
CA VAL A 250 7.97 -27.72 10.29
C VAL A 250 8.36 -26.43 11.00
N PHE A 251 9.58 -25.98 10.74
CA PHE A 251 10.05 -24.65 11.11
C PHE A 251 9.46 -23.61 10.15
N MET A 252 8.60 -22.73 10.65
CA MET A 252 7.95 -21.65 9.91
C MET A 252 8.71 -20.34 10.18
N PRO A 253 9.44 -19.77 9.20
CA PRO A 253 10.19 -18.54 9.42
C PRO A 253 9.30 -17.37 9.82
N ASP A 254 9.85 -16.42 10.57
CA ASP A 254 9.17 -15.20 10.97
C ASP A 254 10.14 -14.02 10.99
N MET A 255 9.78 -12.97 10.25
CA MET A 255 10.64 -11.82 10.04
C MET A 255 10.33 -10.62 10.94
N SER A 256 9.57 -10.78 12.01
CA SER A 256 9.26 -9.68 12.94
C SER A 256 10.50 -9.17 13.68
N TYR A 257 10.61 -7.85 13.89
CA TYR A 257 11.68 -7.19 14.65
C TYR A 257 11.22 -5.83 15.20
N VAL A 258 11.94 -5.31 16.20
CA VAL A 258 11.86 -3.88 16.55
C VAL A 258 13.27 -3.28 16.54
N VAL A 259 13.37 -2.07 16.02
CA VAL A 259 14.62 -1.35 15.78
C VAL A 259 14.53 0.09 16.30
N GLU A 260 15.64 0.63 16.80
CA GLU A 260 15.82 2.03 17.17
C GLU A 260 16.82 2.70 16.21
N PRO A 261 16.38 3.17 15.03
CA PRO A 261 17.27 3.74 14.02
C PRO A 261 17.73 5.16 14.37
N GLN A 262 16.97 5.85 15.22
CA GLN A 262 17.28 7.17 15.77
C GLN A 262 16.84 7.20 17.24
N LYS A 263 17.46 8.10 18.02
CA LYS A 263 17.24 8.19 19.47
C LYS A 263 15.76 8.36 19.80
N ASP A 264 15.27 7.51 20.70
CA ASP A 264 13.93 7.53 21.26
C ASP A 264 12.79 7.29 20.25
N ILE A 265 13.10 6.63 19.12
CA ILE A 265 12.16 6.24 18.06
C ILE A 265 12.27 4.74 17.83
N TRP A 266 11.19 4.00 18.09
CA TRP A 266 11.10 2.57 17.83
C TRP A 266 10.19 2.29 16.64
N LEU A 267 10.69 1.50 15.68
CA LEU A 267 9.90 0.94 14.58
C LEU A 267 9.67 -0.55 14.84
N LEU A 268 8.42 -0.97 14.98
CA LEU A 268 8.03 -2.36 15.20
C LEU A 268 7.45 -2.96 13.91
N ALA A 269 8.24 -3.81 13.26
CA ALA A 269 7.89 -4.56 12.07
C ALA A 269 7.29 -5.92 12.46
N ILE A 270 6.06 -6.21 12.04
CA ILE A 270 5.33 -7.43 12.42
C ILE A 270 5.07 -8.30 11.18
N ASP A 271 5.59 -9.52 11.17
CA ASP A 271 5.35 -10.49 10.11
C ASP A 271 4.01 -11.21 10.33
N ALA A 272 2.93 -10.55 9.92
CA ALA A 272 1.57 -11.06 10.06
C ALA A 272 1.16 -12.10 8.99
N ASN A 273 2.10 -12.59 8.16
CA ASN A 273 1.82 -13.72 7.28
C ASN A 273 1.61 -15.02 8.07
N VAL A 274 0.56 -15.75 7.69
CA VAL A 274 0.30 -17.11 8.17
C VAL A 274 -0.06 -17.99 6.98
N TYR A 275 0.75 -19.03 6.75
CA TYR A 275 0.54 -20.00 5.67
C TYR A 275 -0.10 -21.25 6.27
N GLU A 276 -1.43 -21.27 6.37
CA GLU A 276 -2.15 -22.41 6.93
C GLU A 276 -1.78 -23.73 6.20
N PRO A 277 -1.46 -24.82 6.92
CA PRO A 277 -1.20 -26.12 6.31
C PRO A 277 -2.41 -26.67 5.53
N VAL A 278 -2.13 -27.48 4.51
CA VAL A 278 -3.14 -28.18 3.70
C VAL A 278 -2.92 -29.68 3.81
N GLY A 279 -3.78 -30.35 4.57
CA GLY A 279 -3.59 -31.76 4.92
C GLY A 279 -2.58 -31.90 6.05
N LYS A 280 -1.59 -32.78 5.88
CA LYS A 280 -0.54 -33.00 6.87
C LYS A 280 0.56 -31.94 6.74
N LEU A 281 1.12 -31.51 7.87
CA LEU A 281 2.25 -30.58 7.92
C LEU A 281 3.50 -31.21 7.27
N SER A 282 3.65 -32.53 7.42
CA SER A 282 4.68 -33.34 6.75
C SER A 282 4.62 -33.29 5.21
N ASP A 283 3.46 -33.01 4.59
CA ASP A 283 3.34 -32.80 3.14
C ASP A 283 3.96 -31.48 2.66
N ARG A 284 4.25 -30.55 3.58
CA ARG A 284 4.76 -29.18 3.33
C ARG A 284 3.93 -28.39 2.31
N LYS A 285 2.61 -28.63 2.28
CA LYS A 285 1.64 -27.91 1.46
C LYS A 285 0.95 -26.85 2.31
N PHE A 286 0.90 -25.62 1.79
CA PHE A 286 0.33 -24.48 2.51
C PHE A 286 -0.57 -23.65 1.60
N LYS A 287 -1.60 -23.04 2.20
CA LYS A 287 -2.39 -21.97 1.58
C LYS A 287 -1.53 -20.73 1.37
N GLY A 288 -1.97 -19.81 0.52
CA GLY A 288 -1.41 -18.46 0.49
C GLY A 288 -1.93 -17.65 1.69
N SER A 289 -1.10 -16.76 2.24
CA SER A 289 -1.41 -15.98 3.45
C SER A 289 -2.39 -14.83 3.22
N GLY A 290 -2.68 -14.45 1.97
CA GLY A 290 -3.48 -13.27 1.60
C GLY A 290 -4.99 -13.29 1.90
N ASN A 291 -5.45 -14.17 2.80
CA ASN A 291 -6.77 -14.17 3.46
C ASN A 291 -6.67 -14.53 4.96
N ALA A 292 -5.45 -14.70 5.49
CA ALA A 292 -5.20 -15.25 6.83
C ALA A 292 -5.02 -14.12 7.86
N GLY A 293 -4.04 -13.24 7.60
CA GLY A 293 -3.75 -12.04 8.38
C GLY A 293 -3.76 -12.25 9.90
N TYR A 294 -4.20 -11.22 10.63
CA TYR A 294 -4.24 -11.25 12.09
C TYR A 294 -5.22 -12.28 12.67
N ASN A 295 -6.34 -12.57 11.97
CA ASN A 295 -7.29 -13.61 12.41
C ASN A 295 -6.60 -14.98 12.55
N ALA A 296 -5.75 -15.35 11.59
CA ALA A 296 -4.96 -16.57 11.68
C ALA A 296 -3.76 -16.42 12.63
N LEU A 297 -3.14 -15.24 12.72
CA LEU A 297 -2.01 -14.98 13.62
C LEU A 297 -2.37 -15.27 15.08
N MET A 298 -3.57 -14.88 15.53
CA MET A 298 -4.07 -15.18 16.88
C MET A 298 -4.07 -16.68 17.22
N VAL A 299 -4.18 -17.56 16.22
CA VAL A 299 -4.17 -19.02 16.36
C VAL A 299 -2.76 -19.60 16.19
N TYR A 300 -2.04 -19.18 15.15
CA TYR A 300 -0.78 -19.82 14.71
C TYR A 300 0.50 -19.17 15.24
N LYS A 301 0.44 -17.92 15.76
CA LYS A 301 1.58 -17.17 16.31
C LYS A 301 1.21 -16.43 17.63
N PRO A 302 0.54 -17.04 18.63
CA PRO A 302 0.07 -16.33 19.83
C PRO A 302 1.21 -15.73 20.68
N GLU A 303 2.42 -16.32 20.66
CA GLU A 303 3.59 -15.75 21.33
C GLU A 303 4.06 -14.42 20.72
N LEU A 304 3.82 -14.20 19.42
CA LEU A 304 4.13 -12.93 18.75
C LEU A 304 3.30 -11.77 19.33
N ILE A 305 2.02 -12.01 19.64
CA ILE A 305 1.15 -11.03 20.30
C ILE A 305 1.64 -10.68 21.71
N LYS A 306 2.12 -11.69 22.48
CA LYS A 306 2.73 -11.45 23.79
C LYS A 306 4.02 -10.64 23.68
N TRP A 307 4.85 -10.91 22.67
CA TRP A 307 6.07 -10.16 22.40
C TRP A 307 5.76 -8.71 22.01
N ILE A 308 4.80 -8.46 21.10
CA ILE A 308 4.32 -7.11 20.73
C ILE A 308 3.93 -6.33 21.98
N LYS A 309 3.10 -6.91 22.87
CA LYS A 309 2.74 -6.29 24.15
C LYS A 309 3.97 -5.95 25.01
N SER A 310 4.95 -6.86 25.07
CA SER A 310 6.21 -6.61 25.79
C SER A 310 7.06 -5.50 25.16
N VAL A 311 7.05 -5.35 23.83
CA VAL A 311 7.68 -4.21 23.13
C VAL A 311 7.00 -2.91 23.55
N VAL A 312 5.67 -2.82 23.49
CA VAL A 312 4.90 -1.64 23.93
C VAL A 312 5.19 -1.27 25.40
N GLU A 313 5.16 -2.24 26.30
CA GLU A 313 5.45 -2.03 27.73
C GLU A 313 6.90 -1.59 28.00
N ARG A 314 7.85 -1.97 27.14
CA ARG A 314 9.25 -1.51 27.22
C ARG A 314 9.45 -0.15 26.59
N ALA A 315 8.81 0.13 25.45
CA ALA A 315 8.82 1.44 24.80
C ALA A 315 8.34 2.52 25.78
N ARG A 316 7.15 2.33 26.36
CA ARG A 316 6.57 3.25 27.35
C ARG A 316 7.47 3.46 28.57
N ARG A 317 8.04 2.39 29.14
CA ARG A 317 8.97 2.49 30.29
C ARG A 317 10.30 3.18 29.96
N LYS A 318 10.70 3.18 28.68
CA LYS A 318 11.94 3.79 28.19
C LYS A 318 11.73 5.16 27.52
N GLY A 319 10.51 5.68 27.48
CA GLY A 319 10.19 6.95 26.80
C GLY A 319 10.37 6.90 25.27
N LYS A 320 10.18 5.73 24.66
CA LYS A 320 10.33 5.53 23.20
C LYS A 320 9.00 5.76 22.51
N ARG A 321 9.03 6.55 21.44
CA ARG A 321 7.91 6.76 20.51
C ARG A 321 7.84 5.58 19.55
N LEU A 322 6.76 4.80 19.57
CA LEU A 322 6.65 3.50 18.93
C LEU A 322 5.64 3.53 17.77
N VAL A 323 6.15 3.47 16.53
CA VAL A 323 5.31 3.24 15.34
C VAL A 323 5.38 1.77 14.95
N SER A 324 4.24 1.13 14.79
CA SER A 324 4.17 -0.25 14.30
C SER A 324 3.74 -0.31 12.84
N PHE A 325 4.21 -1.33 12.11
CA PHE A 325 3.79 -1.57 10.75
C PHE A 325 3.82 -3.06 10.39
N SER A 326 2.91 -3.45 9.52
CA SER A 326 2.81 -4.81 8.97
C SER A 326 2.01 -4.77 7.68
N HIS A 327 2.02 -5.86 6.92
CA HIS A 327 1.25 -5.93 5.70
C HIS A 327 -0.27 -5.88 5.94
N PHE A 328 -0.78 -6.62 6.92
CA PHE A 328 -2.22 -6.83 7.07
C PHE A 328 -2.91 -5.75 7.91
N PRO A 329 -4.20 -5.43 7.65
CA PRO A 329 -5.03 -4.61 8.52
C PRO A 329 -5.11 -5.19 9.95
N MET A 330 -4.98 -4.33 10.98
CA MET A 330 -5.29 -4.68 12.37
C MET A 330 -6.75 -4.44 12.78
N ALA A 331 -7.53 -3.72 11.97
CA ALA A 331 -8.90 -3.33 12.26
C ALA A 331 -9.82 -3.41 11.02
N ASP A 332 -11.09 -3.01 11.18
CA ASP A 332 -12.05 -2.82 10.07
C ASP A 332 -11.48 -1.82 9.04
N PHE A 333 -11.79 -2.04 7.76
CA PHE A 333 -11.38 -1.20 6.62
C PHE A 333 -12.55 -0.89 5.67
N TYR A 334 -13.75 -0.81 6.25
CA TYR A 334 -15.02 -0.71 5.56
C TYR A 334 -16.00 0.22 6.27
N ASP A 335 -15.54 1.11 7.16
CA ASP A 335 -16.36 2.04 7.93
C ASP A 335 -17.59 1.38 8.61
N ASP A 336 -17.41 0.21 9.21
CA ASP A 336 -18.50 -0.62 9.79
C ASP A 336 -19.60 -1.07 8.80
N THR A 337 -19.42 -0.90 7.48
CA THR A 337 -20.44 -1.24 6.45
C THR A 337 -20.54 -2.72 6.10
N LYS A 338 -19.84 -3.59 6.85
CA LYS A 338 -19.84 -5.06 6.65
C LYS A 338 -21.22 -5.66 6.42
N ASN A 339 -22.23 -5.23 7.18
CA ASN A 339 -23.58 -5.79 7.08
C ASN A 339 -24.25 -5.43 5.75
N GLU A 340 -24.17 -4.17 5.32
CA GLU A 340 -24.63 -3.71 4.01
C GLU A 340 -23.91 -4.44 2.87
N LEU A 341 -22.59 -4.63 2.98
CA LEU A 341 -21.79 -5.33 1.98
C LEU A 341 -22.17 -6.80 1.85
N VAL A 342 -22.31 -7.51 2.98
CA VAL A 342 -22.79 -8.91 2.99
C VAL A 342 -24.20 -9.00 2.40
N THR A 343 -25.08 -8.05 2.73
CA THR A 343 -26.47 -8.05 2.26
C THR A 343 -26.55 -7.87 0.73
N LEU A 344 -25.71 -7.03 0.14
CA LEU A 344 -25.71 -6.78 -1.31
C LEU A 344 -24.88 -7.80 -2.10
N PHE A 345 -23.64 -8.06 -1.68
CA PHE A 345 -22.64 -8.81 -2.44
C PHE A 345 -22.43 -10.25 -1.94
N GLY A 346 -22.93 -10.60 -0.76
CA GLY A 346 -22.72 -11.90 -0.12
C GLY A 346 -21.41 -12.01 0.68
N GLU A 347 -21.35 -13.00 1.57
CA GLU A 347 -20.29 -13.17 2.58
C GLU A 347 -18.86 -13.37 2.04
N THR A 348 -18.71 -13.78 0.79
CA THR A 348 -17.40 -14.12 0.19
C THR A 348 -16.87 -13.07 -0.78
N SER A 349 -17.66 -12.06 -1.09
CA SER A 349 -17.32 -10.96 -2.00
C SER A 349 -16.60 -9.83 -1.27
N MET A 350 -16.24 -8.76 -1.99
CA MET A 350 -15.73 -7.52 -1.38
C MET A 350 -14.58 -7.75 -0.39
N GLN A 351 -13.71 -8.73 -0.67
CA GLN A 351 -12.52 -9.03 0.14
C GLN A 351 -12.79 -9.30 1.64
N LEU A 352 -14.05 -9.52 2.05
CA LEU A 352 -14.49 -9.53 3.46
C LEU A 352 -13.79 -10.59 4.33
N LYS A 353 -13.18 -11.62 3.73
CA LYS A 353 -12.36 -12.63 4.41
C LYS A 353 -11.06 -12.10 4.99
N ARG A 354 -10.54 -10.98 4.46
CA ARG A 354 -9.30 -10.32 4.91
C ARG A 354 -9.52 -9.44 6.16
N MET A 355 -10.77 -9.15 6.49
CA MET A 355 -11.16 -8.27 7.58
C MET A 355 -10.92 -8.91 8.95
N PRO A 356 -10.17 -8.27 9.85
CA PRO A 356 -10.05 -8.67 11.25
C PRO A 356 -11.42 -8.83 11.90
N THR A 357 -11.60 -9.85 12.75
CA THR A 357 -12.81 -9.93 13.58
C THR A 357 -12.75 -8.88 14.70
N PRO A 358 -13.90 -8.42 15.24
CA PRO A 358 -13.91 -7.48 16.37
C PRO A 358 -13.08 -7.95 17.57
N GLU A 359 -13.06 -9.26 17.83
CA GLU A 359 -12.26 -9.88 18.90
C GLU A 359 -10.76 -9.81 18.59
N THR A 360 -10.37 -9.98 17.32
CA THR A 360 -8.98 -9.85 16.84
C THR A 360 -8.50 -8.41 16.97
N THR A 361 -9.29 -7.44 16.50
CA THR A 361 -9.02 -6.00 16.66
C THR A 361 -8.90 -5.62 18.14
N ALA A 362 -9.80 -6.12 19.00
CA ALA A 362 -9.76 -5.87 20.43
C ALA A 362 -8.53 -6.48 21.10
N ALA A 363 -8.10 -7.68 20.72
CA ALA A 363 -6.89 -8.32 21.22
C ALA A 363 -5.62 -7.54 20.81
N LEU A 364 -5.58 -7.01 19.59
CA LEU A 364 -4.49 -6.14 19.11
C LEU A 364 -4.46 -4.81 19.86
N ALA A 365 -5.60 -4.15 20.05
CA ALA A 365 -5.69 -2.93 20.86
C ALA A 365 -5.25 -3.16 22.33
N GLN A 366 -5.51 -4.33 22.90
CA GLN A 366 -5.07 -4.72 24.25
C GLN A 366 -3.56 -4.93 24.40
N THR A 367 -2.78 -4.97 23.30
CA THR A 367 -1.31 -4.87 23.38
C THR A 367 -0.85 -3.48 23.84
N GLY A 368 -1.70 -2.45 23.68
CA GLY A 368 -1.41 -1.06 23.96
C GLY A 368 -0.76 -0.31 22.79
N LEU A 369 -0.66 -0.92 21.60
CA LEU A 369 -0.26 -0.23 20.37
C LEU A 369 -1.18 0.95 20.06
N ARG A 370 -0.58 2.07 19.62
CA ARG A 370 -1.31 3.32 19.35
C ARG A 370 -1.44 3.66 17.88
N LEU A 371 -0.38 3.45 17.09
CA LEU A 371 -0.37 3.66 15.65
C LEU A 371 0.16 2.42 14.92
N HIS A 372 -0.62 1.94 13.95
CA HIS A 372 -0.25 0.87 13.04
C HIS A 372 -0.44 1.29 11.58
N MET A 373 0.61 1.13 10.77
CA MET A 373 0.59 1.37 9.32
C MET A 373 0.48 0.04 8.57
N ALA A 374 -0.57 -0.12 7.75
CA ALA A 374 -0.93 -1.34 7.03
C ALA A 374 -0.87 -1.18 5.51
N GLY A 375 -0.85 -2.28 4.76
CA GLY A 375 -1.02 -2.35 3.30
C GLY A 375 -2.11 -3.36 2.93
N HIS A 376 -1.84 -4.28 2.00
CA HIS A 376 -2.65 -5.46 1.63
C HIS A 376 -3.97 -5.18 0.89
N MET A 377 -4.66 -4.10 1.25
CA MET A 377 -6.01 -3.81 0.77
C MET A 377 -6.05 -2.93 -0.49
N HIS A 378 -4.91 -2.32 -0.85
CA HIS A 378 -4.74 -1.43 -2.01
C HIS A 378 -5.73 -0.26 -2.01
N LEU A 379 -5.91 0.37 -0.85
CA LEU A 379 -6.82 1.49 -0.62
C LEU A 379 -6.29 2.39 0.51
N TYR A 380 -6.75 3.63 0.54
CA TYR A 380 -6.66 4.49 1.72
C TYR A 380 -7.91 4.32 2.58
N ASP A 381 -7.72 4.12 3.88
CA ASP A 381 -8.75 3.91 4.92
C ASP A 381 -8.12 4.08 6.31
N THR A 382 -8.91 4.50 7.30
CA THR A 382 -8.47 4.83 8.65
C THR A 382 -9.43 4.31 9.72
N HIS A 383 -9.02 3.29 10.46
CA HIS A 383 -9.73 2.92 11.67
C HIS A 383 -9.30 3.81 12.84
N THR A 384 -10.15 4.76 13.23
CA THR A 384 -10.00 5.50 14.48
C THR A 384 -10.84 4.86 15.61
N PRO A 385 -10.25 4.59 16.78
CA PRO A 385 -10.95 3.96 17.89
C PRO A 385 -11.88 4.98 18.59
N GLY A 386 -13.00 4.50 19.13
CA GLY A 386 -13.93 5.33 19.92
C GLY A 386 -13.36 5.87 21.26
N SER A 387 -12.09 5.63 21.58
CA SER A 387 -11.39 6.16 22.74
C SER A 387 -10.05 6.76 22.34
N ALA A 388 -9.68 7.90 22.93
CA ALA A 388 -8.41 8.58 22.66
C ALA A 388 -7.16 7.73 22.99
N THR A 389 -7.32 6.61 23.70
CA THR A 389 -6.25 5.68 24.09
C THR A 389 -6.22 4.36 23.29
N GLY A 390 -7.06 4.20 22.26
CA GLY A 390 -7.13 2.99 21.44
C GLY A 390 -6.10 2.90 20.30
N LEU A 391 -6.12 1.79 19.58
CA LEU A 391 -5.33 1.56 18.37
C LEU A 391 -5.89 2.32 17.17
N VAL A 392 -5.07 3.18 16.55
CA VAL A 392 -5.32 3.73 15.21
C VAL A 392 -4.63 2.83 14.18
N ASN A 393 -5.38 2.38 13.18
CA ASN A 393 -4.84 1.63 12.04
C ASN A 393 -5.06 2.43 10.75
N VAL A 394 -3.99 2.71 10.01
CA VAL A 394 -4.04 3.39 8.72
C VAL A 394 -3.73 2.38 7.61
N GLN A 395 -4.63 2.22 6.63
CA GLN A 395 -4.31 1.60 5.35
C GLN A 395 -3.52 2.62 4.51
N VAL A 396 -2.25 2.34 4.28
CA VAL A 396 -1.41 3.11 3.37
C VAL A 396 -1.82 2.73 1.94
N PRO A 397 -2.09 3.71 1.04
CA PRO A 397 -2.47 3.40 -0.33
C PRO A 397 -1.35 2.67 -1.09
N SER A 398 -1.74 1.84 -2.05
CA SER A 398 -0.79 1.10 -2.90
C SER A 398 -0.27 1.97 -4.04
N LEU A 399 1.04 1.89 -4.33
CA LEU A 399 1.61 2.53 -5.53
C LEU A 399 1.08 1.93 -6.85
N ALA A 400 0.56 0.70 -6.78
CA ALA A 400 0.12 -0.10 -7.91
C ALA A 400 -1.41 -0.08 -8.13
N ALA A 401 -2.18 0.76 -7.43
CA ALA A 401 -3.63 0.82 -7.59
C ALA A 401 -4.18 2.26 -7.46
N TRP A 402 -5.47 2.44 -7.76
CA TRP A 402 -6.18 3.65 -7.36
C TRP A 402 -6.51 3.60 -5.86
N VAL A 403 -6.26 4.65 -5.06
CA VAL A 403 -5.53 5.89 -5.42
C VAL A 403 -4.03 5.72 -5.11
N PRO A 404 -3.09 6.08 -6.00
CA PRO A 404 -1.67 5.88 -5.75
C PRO A 404 -1.13 6.92 -4.76
N GLY A 405 -0.37 6.49 -3.75
CA GLY A 405 0.20 7.40 -2.77
C GLY A 405 1.06 6.72 -1.71
N TYR A 406 1.54 7.50 -0.74
CA TYR A 406 2.30 7.03 0.41
C TYR A 406 1.92 7.86 1.66
N SER A 407 2.20 7.33 2.85
CA SER A 407 1.91 8.04 4.10
C SER A 407 3.20 8.53 4.79
N LEU A 408 3.09 9.66 5.49
CA LEU A 408 4.15 10.25 6.31
C LEU A 408 3.68 10.25 7.76
N VAL A 409 4.52 9.75 8.67
CA VAL A 409 4.30 9.84 10.12
C VAL A 409 5.34 10.79 10.70
N THR A 410 4.90 11.94 11.21
CA THR A 410 5.76 12.91 11.89
C THR A 410 5.64 12.74 13.40
N LEU A 411 6.73 12.34 14.04
CA LEU A 411 6.81 12.15 15.49
C LEU A 411 7.12 13.48 16.19
N ASN A 412 6.21 13.88 17.08
CA ASN A 412 6.33 15.10 17.86
C ASN A 412 7.10 14.86 19.18
N SER A 413 7.36 15.95 19.91
CA SER A 413 8.08 15.97 21.19
C SER A 413 7.21 15.64 22.41
N ASP A 414 5.88 15.67 22.26
CA ASP A 414 4.88 15.40 23.30
C ASP A 414 4.39 13.93 23.34
N ASN A 415 5.04 13.04 22.57
CA ASN A 415 4.60 11.66 22.29
C ASN A 415 3.28 11.59 21.52
N SER A 416 2.97 12.60 20.70
CA SER A 416 2.01 12.45 19.60
C SER A 416 2.70 12.14 18.28
N ALA A 417 1.92 11.68 17.31
CA ALA A 417 2.30 11.59 15.91
C ALA A 417 1.21 12.17 15.03
N ASP A 418 1.63 12.90 14.01
CA ASP A 418 0.76 13.37 12.93
C ASP A 418 0.96 12.46 11.71
N VAL A 419 -0.13 11.98 11.12
CA VAL A 419 -0.13 11.12 9.93
C VAL A 419 -0.79 11.85 8.77
N ASP A 420 -0.02 12.08 7.71
CA ASP A 420 -0.47 12.68 6.46
C ASP A 420 -0.33 11.66 5.31
N THR A 421 -1.21 11.71 4.32
CA THR A 421 -1.09 10.87 3.11
C THR A 421 -0.96 11.73 1.85
N VAL A 422 0.03 11.40 1.03
CA VAL A 422 0.40 12.12 -0.19
C VAL A 422 -0.01 11.29 -1.40
N ILE A 423 -0.84 11.88 -2.28
CA ILE A 423 -1.31 11.25 -3.52
C ILE A 423 -0.34 11.55 -4.66
N GLN A 424 0.11 10.49 -5.35
CA GLN A 424 1.09 10.60 -6.43
C GLN A 424 0.42 10.74 -7.80
N SER A 425 0.22 11.97 -8.26
CA SER A 425 -0.26 12.25 -9.64
C SER A 425 0.89 12.34 -10.66
N SER A 426 2.02 12.93 -10.27
CA SER A 426 3.16 13.14 -11.16
C SER A 426 4.17 11.99 -11.04
N VAL A 427 4.28 11.19 -12.10
CA VAL A 427 5.25 10.09 -12.22
C VAL A 427 5.99 10.21 -13.55
N PRO A 428 7.25 10.70 -13.57
CA PRO A 428 8.01 10.83 -14.80
C PRO A 428 8.12 9.52 -15.60
N GLY A 429 7.68 9.56 -16.86
CA GLY A 429 7.85 8.45 -17.80
C GLY A 429 6.88 7.27 -17.66
N PHE A 430 5.85 7.34 -16.81
CA PHE A 430 4.85 6.25 -16.66
C PHE A 430 4.25 5.78 -18.01
N ASN A 431 4.02 6.72 -18.93
CA ASN A 431 3.47 6.49 -20.26
C ASN A 431 4.47 5.88 -21.27
N SER A 432 5.72 5.63 -20.89
CA SER A 432 6.75 5.06 -21.78
C SER A 432 6.40 3.66 -22.31
N LEU A 433 5.50 2.95 -21.63
CA LEU A 433 5.01 1.63 -22.03
C LEU A 433 3.82 1.67 -23.01
N PHE A 434 3.16 2.83 -23.17
CA PHE A 434 1.96 2.96 -24.01
C PHE A 434 2.17 2.49 -25.47
N PRO A 435 3.31 2.75 -26.15
CA PRO A 435 3.54 2.21 -27.49
C PRO A 435 3.57 0.68 -27.56
N ILE A 436 3.89 -0.01 -26.46
CA ILE A 436 3.90 -1.48 -26.38
C ILE A 436 2.46 -1.98 -26.19
N TYR A 437 1.68 -1.37 -25.29
CA TYR A 437 0.26 -1.68 -25.11
C TYR A 437 -0.57 -1.41 -26.38
N ARG A 438 -0.23 -0.40 -27.20
CA ARG A 438 -0.90 -0.19 -28.50
C ARG A 438 -0.72 -1.39 -29.44
N LYS A 439 0.47 -2.01 -29.49
CA LYS A 439 0.71 -3.24 -30.25
C LYS A 439 -0.08 -4.42 -29.73
N GLU A 440 -0.13 -4.61 -28.41
CA GLU A 440 -0.97 -5.64 -27.77
C GLU A 440 -2.43 -5.49 -28.20
N ARG A 441 -2.95 -4.25 -28.12
CA ARG A 441 -4.31 -3.95 -28.54
C ARG A 441 -4.55 -4.24 -30.02
N GLU A 442 -3.58 -3.97 -30.89
CA GLU A 442 -3.64 -4.31 -32.31
C GLU A 442 -3.69 -5.83 -32.53
N GLN A 443 -2.86 -6.62 -31.83
CA GLN A 443 -2.92 -8.09 -31.87
C GLN A 443 -4.27 -8.64 -31.36
N LEU A 444 -4.78 -8.10 -30.24
CA LEU A 444 -6.06 -8.52 -29.67
C LEU A 444 -7.23 -8.27 -30.63
N ARG A 445 -7.21 -7.18 -31.41
CA ARG A 445 -8.24 -6.89 -32.44
C ARG A 445 -8.16 -7.78 -33.68
N ILE A 446 -7.01 -8.41 -33.94
CA ILE A 446 -6.85 -9.39 -35.03
C ILE A 446 -7.38 -10.78 -34.57
N SER A 447 -7.28 -11.09 -33.28
CA SER A 447 -7.60 -12.40 -32.72
C SER A 447 -8.98 -12.49 -32.03
N THR A 448 -9.57 -11.35 -31.62
CA THR A 448 -10.83 -11.29 -30.85
C THR A 448 -11.58 -9.97 -31.09
N ASP A 449 -12.90 -9.98 -30.89
CA ASP A 449 -13.72 -8.75 -30.86
C ASP A 449 -13.62 -7.98 -29.52
N SER A 450 -12.81 -8.45 -28.56
CA SER A 450 -12.84 -8.00 -27.15
C SER A 450 -11.52 -7.34 -26.71
N ALA A 451 -10.98 -6.45 -27.54
CA ALA A 451 -9.86 -5.60 -27.15
C ALA A 451 -10.31 -4.52 -26.15
N TRP A 452 -9.52 -4.30 -25.10
CA TRP A 452 -9.79 -3.32 -24.04
C TRP A 452 -9.90 -1.86 -24.56
N TRP A 453 -10.47 -0.97 -23.74
CA TRP A 453 -10.75 0.42 -24.12
C TRP A 453 -9.46 1.27 -24.20
N PRO A 454 -9.26 2.07 -25.26
CA PRO A 454 -7.98 2.75 -25.51
C PRO A 454 -7.72 3.95 -24.60
N ASP A 455 -8.72 4.42 -23.85
CA ASP A 455 -8.72 5.65 -23.04
C ASP A 455 -7.70 5.61 -21.89
N ILE A 456 -7.34 4.41 -21.39
CA ILE A 456 -6.22 4.26 -20.44
C ILE A 456 -4.88 4.72 -21.01
N LEU A 457 -4.71 4.69 -22.35
CA LEU A 457 -3.50 5.19 -23.02
C LEU A 457 -3.59 6.67 -23.43
N GLU A 458 -4.63 7.37 -22.98
CA GLU A 458 -4.88 8.80 -23.20
C GLU A 458 -4.76 9.59 -21.87
N ALA A 459 -4.32 8.94 -20.79
CA ALA A 459 -4.07 9.56 -19.50
C ALA A 459 -2.88 10.56 -19.56
N ASP A 460 -3.14 11.80 -19.14
CA ASP A 460 -2.13 12.87 -19.08
C ASP A 460 -1.18 12.71 -17.87
N ASP A 461 -1.66 12.13 -16.77
CA ASP A 461 -0.91 11.88 -15.54
C ASP A 461 -1.17 10.47 -14.94
N TYR A 462 -0.45 10.13 -13.87
CA TYR A 462 -0.55 8.80 -13.25
C TYR A 462 -1.85 8.58 -12.48
N LEU A 463 -2.50 9.67 -12.04
CA LEU A 463 -3.78 9.62 -11.33
C LEU A 463 -4.92 9.28 -12.32
N MET A 464 -4.90 9.88 -13.52
CA MET A 464 -5.80 9.52 -14.62
C MET A 464 -5.57 8.08 -15.11
N PHE A 465 -4.31 7.62 -15.14
CA PHE A 465 -3.97 6.27 -15.55
C PHE A 465 -4.48 5.22 -14.54
N THR A 466 -4.30 5.46 -13.25
CA THR A 466 -4.81 4.58 -12.18
C THR A 466 -6.34 4.61 -12.07
N ASP A 467 -7.01 5.74 -12.35
CA ASP A 467 -8.48 5.78 -12.49
C ASP A 467 -8.96 4.92 -13.66
N ALA A 468 -8.33 5.06 -14.83
CA ALA A 468 -8.69 4.27 -16.00
C ALA A 468 -8.45 2.77 -15.78
N HIS A 469 -7.38 2.40 -15.07
CA HIS A 469 -7.15 1.04 -14.59
C HIS A 469 -8.29 0.58 -13.67
N LEU A 470 -8.64 1.38 -12.64
CA LEU A 470 -9.74 1.06 -11.74
C LEU A 470 -11.06 0.83 -12.50
N ARG A 471 -11.42 1.70 -13.46
CA ARG A 471 -12.62 1.52 -14.28
C ARG A 471 -12.60 0.20 -15.04
N GLY A 472 -11.45 -0.20 -15.57
CA GLY A 472 -11.23 -1.53 -16.14
C GLY A 472 -11.50 -2.66 -15.15
N VAL A 473 -10.92 -2.60 -13.95
CA VAL A 473 -11.13 -3.60 -12.89
C VAL A 473 -12.59 -3.66 -12.43
N VAL A 474 -13.24 -2.51 -12.26
CA VAL A 474 -14.67 -2.44 -11.91
C VAL A 474 -15.51 -3.11 -12.99
N HIS A 475 -15.25 -2.84 -14.27
CA HIS A 475 -15.99 -3.44 -15.36
C HIS A 475 -15.74 -4.95 -15.50
N HIS A 476 -14.47 -5.37 -15.65
CA HIS A 476 -14.11 -6.75 -16.01
C HIS A 476 -14.12 -7.74 -14.84
N ARG A 477 -13.90 -7.26 -13.61
CA ARG A 477 -13.79 -8.10 -12.42
C ARG A 477 -14.95 -7.88 -11.47
N PHE A 478 -15.15 -6.66 -10.95
CA PHE A 478 -16.16 -6.46 -9.91
C PHE A 478 -17.58 -6.62 -10.45
N VAL A 479 -18.03 -5.74 -11.35
CA VAL A 479 -19.34 -5.85 -11.99
C VAL A 479 -19.43 -7.09 -12.87
N GLY A 480 -18.38 -7.37 -13.65
CA GLY A 480 -18.37 -8.49 -14.60
C GLY A 480 -18.36 -9.90 -13.98
N LYS A 481 -17.94 -10.07 -12.72
CA LYS A 481 -17.78 -11.42 -12.10
C LYS A 481 -18.21 -11.52 -10.64
N GLU A 482 -17.96 -10.49 -9.82
CA GLU A 482 -18.16 -10.54 -8.36
C GLU A 482 -19.52 -9.98 -7.89
N TRP A 483 -20.14 -9.05 -8.63
CA TRP A 483 -21.44 -8.48 -8.30
C TRP A 483 -22.61 -9.45 -8.55
N PRO A 484 -23.76 -9.29 -7.86
CA PRO A 484 -24.98 -10.04 -8.17
C PRO A 484 -25.37 -9.89 -9.64
N LYS A 485 -25.44 -11.01 -10.37
CA LYS A 485 -25.70 -11.01 -11.83
C LYS A 485 -26.90 -10.15 -12.27
N PRO A 486 -28.06 -10.13 -11.56
CA PRO A 486 -29.17 -9.26 -11.93
C PRO A 486 -28.80 -7.77 -11.87
N LEU A 487 -28.15 -7.34 -10.78
CA LEU A 487 -27.75 -5.94 -10.58
C LEU A 487 -26.66 -5.54 -11.58
N ALA A 488 -25.65 -6.40 -11.77
CA ALA A 488 -24.57 -6.19 -12.74
C ALA A 488 -25.10 -6.02 -14.17
N LYS A 489 -26.10 -6.81 -14.56
CA LYS A 489 -26.79 -6.63 -15.84
C LYS A 489 -27.53 -5.29 -15.88
N TYR A 490 -28.33 -4.99 -14.86
CA TYR A 490 -29.15 -3.77 -14.82
C TYR A 490 -28.31 -2.50 -14.97
N ILE A 491 -27.27 -2.32 -14.16
CA ILE A 491 -26.40 -1.12 -14.21
C ILE A 491 -25.58 -0.99 -15.49
N SER A 492 -25.41 -2.08 -16.25
CA SER A 492 -24.69 -2.08 -17.53
C SER A 492 -25.58 -1.66 -18.71
N GLU A 493 -26.90 -1.72 -18.56
CA GLU A 493 -27.88 -1.51 -19.63
C GLU A 493 -28.71 -0.22 -19.48
N HIS A 494 -28.54 0.53 -18.39
CA HIS A 494 -29.41 1.64 -17.98
C HIS A 494 -28.63 2.93 -17.63
N SER A 495 -29.35 4.05 -17.54
CA SER A 495 -28.85 5.35 -17.07
C SER A 495 -29.05 5.55 -15.56
N ILE A 496 -28.41 6.57 -14.98
CA ILE A 496 -28.67 6.99 -13.59
C ILE A 496 -30.15 7.40 -13.40
N ALA A 497 -30.77 8.04 -14.40
CA ALA A 497 -32.19 8.37 -14.38
C ALA A 497 -33.09 7.12 -14.24
N ASP A 498 -32.79 6.04 -14.96
CA ASP A 498 -33.57 4.79 -14.88
C ASP A 498 -33.46 4.15 -13.49
N VAL A 499 -32.25 4.12 -12.93
CA VAL A 499 -31.97 3.60 -11.56
C VAL A 499 -32.81 4.36 -10.51
N ILE A 500 -32.87 5.69 -10.62
CA ILE A 500 -33.64 6.55 -9.73
C ILE A 500 -35.16 6.33 -9.95
N THR A 501 -35.60 6.27 -11.21
CA THR A 501 -37.01 6.02 -11.59
C THR A 501 -37.50 4.69 -11.04
N LEU A 502 -36.69 3.62 -11.10
CA LEU A 502 -37.08 2.30 -10.63
C LEU A 502 -37.28 2.25 -9.10
N LEU A 503 -36.61 3.09 -8.32
CA LEU A 503 -36.86 3.22 -6.87
C LEU A 503 -38.03 4.12 -6.52
N PHE A 504 -38.14 5.29 -7.18
CA PHE A 504 -38.99 6.38 -6.71
C PHE A 504 -40.20 6.67 -7.61
N GLY A 505 -40.36 5.98 -8.73
CA GLY A 505 -41.42 6.17 -9.73
C GLY A 505 -41.22 7.37 -10.65
N GLU A 506 -40.49 8.39 -10.20
CA GLU A 506 -40.17 9.61 -10.94
C GLU A 506 -38.75 10.12 -10.60
N VAL A 507 -38.18 10.93 -11.50
CA VAL A 507 -36.94 11.66 -11.25
C VAL A 507 -37.29 13.12 -11.02
N SER A 508 -37.12 13.61 -9.78
CA SER A 508 -37.08 15.06 -9.57
C SER A 508 -35.71 15.61 -9.95
N ILE A 509 -35.69 16.76 -10.62
CA ILE A 509 -34.48 17.52 -10.92
C ILE A 509 -33.73 17.99 -9.67
N ASP A 510 -34.40 17.96 -8.51
CA ASP A 510 -33.78 18.22 -7.20
C ASP A 510 -32.72 17.18 -6.82
N ILE A 511 -32.75 15.97 -7.40
CA ILE A 511 -31.81 14.89 -7.08
C ILE A 511 -30.45 15.09 -7.78
N ALA A 512 -30.44 15.49 -9.05
CA ALA A 512 -29.21 15.79 -9.81
C ALA A 512 -29.52 16.56 -11.10
N ASP A 513 -28.49 17.20 -11.67
CA ASP A 513 -28.61 17.85 -12.96
C ASP A 513 -28.86 16.85 -14.10
N LYS A 514 -29.40 17.37 -15.21
CA LYS A 514 -29.72 16.57 -16.39
C LYS A 514 -28.52 15.77 -16.92
N LYS A 515 -27.32 16.38 -16.93
CA LYS A 515 -26.09 15.74 -17.45
C LYS A 515 -25.72 14.50 -16.64
N THR A 516 -25.88 14.56 -15.32
CA THR A 516 -25.61 13.47 -14.38
C THR A 516 -26.65 12.37 -14.53
N LEU A 517 -27.93 12.74 -14.66
CA LEU A 517 -29.04 11.80 -14.88
C LEU A 517 -28.90 11.01 -16.19
N GLU A 518 -28.39 11.64 -17.25
CA GLU A 518 -28.10 11.02 -18.55
C GLU A 518 -26.84 10.13 -18.57
N MET A 519 -26.04 10.08 -17.50
CA MET A 519 -24.85 9.20 -17.44
C MET A 519 -25.26 7.72 -17.34
N PRO A 520 -24.44 6.78 -17.86
CA PRO A 520 -24.62 5.35 -17.63
C PRO A 520 -24.60 5.00 -16.14
N ALA A 521 -25.49 4.10 -15.72
CA ALA A 521 -25.59 3.64 -14.32
C ALA A 521 -24.30 2.97 -13.81
N MET A 522 -23.47 2.43 -14.69
CA MET A 522 -22.10 1.97 -14.39
C MET A 522 -21.25 3.04 -13.68
N THR A 523 -21.51 4.33 -13.89
CA THR A 523 -20.86 5.44 -13.17
C THR A 523 -21.02 5.31 -11.65
N LEU A 524 -22.16 4.79 -11.17
CA LEU A 524 -22.41 4.53 -9.75
C LEU A 524 -21.45 3.48 -9.19
N ALA A 525 -21.10 2.46 -9.98
CA ALA A 525 -20.13 1.45 -9.60
C ALA A 525 -18.70 2.03 -9.59
N TYR A 526 -18.32 2.80 -10.61
CA TYR A 526 -17.02 3.49 -10.64
C TYR A 526 -16.84 4.41 -9.44
N ASP A 527 -17.84 5.24 -9.15
CA ASP A 527 -17.79 6.18 -8.02
C ASP A 527 -17.76 5.47 -6.66
N TYR A 528 -18.52 4.38 -6.49
CA TYR A 528 -18.45 3.58 -5.27
C TYR A 528 -17.03 3.07 -4.99
N TYR A 529 -16.37 2.48 -5.99
CA TYR A 529 -15.00 2.00 -5.82
C TYR A 529 -13.96 3.13 -5.71
N ARG A 530 -14.20 4.29 -6.33
CA ARG A 530 -13.34 5.48 -6.16
C ARG A 530 -13.37 5.99 -4.72
N ILE A 531 -14.57 6.14 -4.13
CA ILE A 531 -14.73 6.59 -2.74
C ILE A 531 -14.10 5.56 -1.80
N ARG A 532 -14.50 4.28 -1.91
CA ARG A 532 -13.98 3.17 -1.10
C ARG A 532 -12.45 3.10 -1.08
N ASN A 533 -11.80 3.40 -2.20
CA ASN A 533 -10.37 3.23 -2.33
C ASN A 533 -9.54 4.47 -1.93
N ALA A 534 -10.16 5.64 -1.77
CA ALA A 534 -9.47 6.92 -1.66
C ALA A 534 -9.95 7.81 -0.50
N GLY A 535 -11.03 7.46 0.21
CA GLY A 535 -11.61 8.29 1.26
C GLY A 535 -11.86 9.72 0.76
N ARG A 536 -11.36 10.73 1.49
CA ARG A 536 -11.46 12.16 1.12
C ARG A 536 -10.56 12.61 -0.04
N PHE A 537 -9.68 11.77 -0.56
CA PHE A 537 -8.86 12.12 -1.73
C PHE A 537 -9.63 12.02 -3.06
N VAL A 538 -10.89 11.57 -3.03
CA VAL A 538 -11.73 11.44 -4.22
C VAL A 538 -12.33 12.78 -4.67
N ASP A 539 -12.37 13.01 -5.98
CA ASP A 539 -13.12 14.09 -6.62
C ASP A 539 -14.03 13.49 -7.70
N LEU A 540 -15.33 13.43 -7.40
CA LEU A 540 -16.39 12.93 -8.27
C LEU A 540 -17.04 14.05 -9.08
N LYS A 541 -16.41 15.23 -9.18
CA LYS A 541 -16.84 16.37 -9.99
C LYS A 541 -18.28 16.83 -9.66
N GLY A 542 -18.65 16.83 -8.38
CA GLY A 542 -19.94 17.28 -7.87
C GLY A 542 -21.02 16.19 -7.71
N ARG A 543 -20.72 14.93 -8.06
CA ARG A 543 -21.65 13.80 -7.86
C ARG A 543 -21.76 13.36 -6.39
N GLU A 544 -20.89 13.83 -5.52
CA GLU A 544 -21.00 13.70 -4.06
C GLU A 544 -22.38 14.17 -3.56
N ALA A 545 -22.85 15.29 -4.09
CA ALA A 545 -24.15 15.87 -3.73
C ALA A 545 -25.35 15.05 -4.25
N LEU A 546 -25.18 14.22 -5.30
CA LEU A 546 -26.17 13.22 -5.69
C LEU A 546 -26.27 12.13 -4.62
N TYR A 547 -25.15 11.61 -4.12
CA TYR A 547 -25.14 10.54 -3.12
C TYR A 547 -25.67 11.01 -1.76
N GLU A 548 -25.38 12.25 -1.35
CA GLU A 548 -25.98 12.88 -0.17
C GLU A 548 -27.51 12.94 -0.27
N ARG A 549 -28.05 13.53 -1.35
CA ARG A 549 -29.50 13.66 -1.57
C ARG A 549 -30.21 12.33 -1.73
N LEU A 550 -29.56 11.34 -2.36
CA LEU A 550 -30.07 9.98 -2.42
C LEU A 550 -30.16 9.35 -1.03
N GLY A 551 -29.14 9.52 -0.17
CA GLY A 551 -29.16 9.07 1.22
C GLY A 551 -30.41 9.55 1.96
N THR A 552 -30.63 10.85 2.01
CA THR A 552 -31.82 11.46 2.67
C THR A 552 -33.15 10.98 2.06
N ARG A 553 -33.23 10.78 0.74
CA ARG A 553 -34.46 10.27 0.10
C ARG A 553 -34.70 8.79 0.42
N LEU A 554 -33.64 7.98 0.58
CA LEU A 554 -33.73 6.55 0.89
C LEU A 554 -34.18 6.28 2.32
N GLU A 555 -33.77 7.10 3.30
CA GLU A 555 -34.24 7.02 4.69
C GLU A 555 -35.77 7.09 4.80
N ASN A 556 -36.40 7.84 3.90
CA ASN A 556 -37.84 8.03 3.84
C ASN A 556 -38.59 6.95 3.02
N THR A 557 -37.90 5.92 2.50
CA THR A 557 -38.55 4.83 1.72
C THR A 557 -38.92 3.62 2.58
N THR A 558 -40.15 3.12 2.39
CA THR A 558 -40.67 1.95 3.11
C THR A 558 -39.89 0.65 2.82
N ASN A 559 -40.09 -0.35 3.68
CA ASN A 559 -39.43 -1.66 3.60
C ASN A 559 -40.12 -2.66 2.64
N SER A 560 -41.05 -2.22 1.80
CA SER A 560 -41.82 -3.10 0.88
C SER A 560 -41.13 -3.40 -0.46
N MET A 561 -39.89 -2.93 -0.66
CA MET A 561 -39.12 -3.17 -1.89
C MET A 561 -38.60 -4.61 -1.96
N SER A 562 -38.57 -5.19 -3.16
CA SER A 562 -38.07 -6.54 -3.41
C SER A 562 -37.32 -6.64 -4.74
N GLY A 563 -36.61 -7.76 -4.96
CA GLY A 563 -35.89 -8.01 -6.21
C GLY A 563 -34.90 -6.90 -6.57
N MET A 564 -35.00 -6.38 -7.79
CA MET A 564 -34.10 -5.34 -8.31
C MET A 564 -34.17 -4.03 -7.50
N GLN A 565 -35.38 -3.61 -7.08
CA GLN A 565 -35.53 -2.40 -6.27
C GLN A 565 -34.78 -2.50 -4.94
N LEU A 566 -34.79 -3.68 -4.32
CA LEU A 566 -34.04 -3.89 -3.08
C LEU A 566 -32.52 -3.82 -3.30
N GLN A 567 -32.01 -4.44 -4.37
CA GLN A 567 -30.57 -4.40 -4.71
C GLN A 567 -30.10 -2.99 -5.06
N ILE A 568 -30.91 -2.20 -5.76
CA ILE A 568 -30.59 -0.79 -6.06
C ILE A 568 -30.66 0.06 -4.78
N LYS A 569 -31.68 -0.11 -3.92
CA LYS A 569 -31.75 0.57 -2.62
C LYS A 569 -30.51 0.29 -1.78
N GLN A 570 -30.02 -0.95 -1.77
CA GLN A 570 -28.79 -1.34 -1.08
C GLN A 570 -27.53 -0.69 -1.69
N LEU A 571 -27.39 -0.70 -3.02
CA LEU A 571 -26.27 -0.05 -3.71
C LEU A 571 -26.21 1.47 -3.44
N LEU A 572 -27.34 2.15 -3.57
CA LEU A 572 -27.41 3.59 -3.34
C LEU A 572 -27.23 3.95 -1.86
N LYS A 573 -27.67 3.08 -0.92
CA LYS A 573 -27.37 3.23 0.51
C LYS A 573 -25.87 3.11 0.78
N LEU A 574 -25.19 2.11 0.19
CA LEU A 574 -23.74 1.94 0.32
C LEU A 574 -22.96 3.14 -0.23
N LEU A 575 -23.36 3.67 -1.39
CA LEU A 575 -22.82 4.90 -1.96
C LEU A 575 -22.99 6.10 -1.02
N ALA A 576 -24.19 6.29 -0.47
CA ALA A 576 -24.47 7.38 0.47
C ALA A 576 -23.63 7.25 1.75
N ILE A 577 -23.50 6.04 2.33
CA ILE A 577 -22.68 5.82 3.52
C ILE A 577 -21.19 6.09 3.22
N ALA A 578 -20.64 5.53 2.14
CA ALA A 578 -19.25 5.75 1.76
C ALA A 578 -18.95 7.25 1.51
N ASN A 579 -19.89 7.98 0.88
CA ASN A 579 -19.77 9.41 0.66
C ASN A 579 -19.84 10.23 1.96
N GLN A 580 -20.51 9.74 3.01
CA GLN A 580 -20.61 10.39 4.31
C GLN A 580 -19.45 10.07 5.26
N ARG A 581 -18.91 8.83 5.19
CA ARG A 581 -17.90 8.31 6.13
C ARG A 581 -16.45 8.45 5.63
N GLN A 582 -16.18 9.38 4.73
CA GLN A 582 -14.84 9.52 4.16
C GLN A 582 -13.76 9.86 5.21
N ASP A 583 -12.67 9.10 5.16
CA ASP A 583 -11.51 9.19 6.05
C ASP A 583 -10.87 10.59 6.12
N PRO A 584 -10.45 11.06 7.32
CA PRO A 584 -9.65 12.27 7.45
C PRO A 584 -8.30 12.11 6.73
N THR A 585 -7.90 13.09 5.92
CA THR A 585 -6.60 13.09 5.21
C THR A 585 -5.38 13.36 6.11
N HIS A 586 -5.63 13.77 7.35
CA HIS A 586 -4.65 14.10 8.38
C HIS A 586 -5.15 13.54 9.72
N ILE A 587 -4.30 12.79 10.43
CA ILE A 587 -4.67 12.07 11.65
C ILE A 587 -3.69 12.41 12.77
N HIS A 588 -4.20 12.89 13.90
CA HIS A 588 -3.40 13.13 15.09
C HIS A 588 -3.57 11.99 16.10
N VAL A 589 -2.48 11.34 16.50
CA VAL A 589 -2.48 10.18 17.41
C VAL A 589 -1.65 10.49 18.65
N THR A 590 -2.23 10.34 19.84
CA THR A 590 -1.55 10.64 21.11
C THR A 590 -1.00 9.39 21.79
N GLY A 591 0.11 9.53 22.53
CA GLY A 591 0.72 8.44 23.31
C GLY A 591 1.45 7.40 22.47
N VAL A 592 1.95 7.80 21.29
CA VAL A 592 2.75 6.99 20.35
C VAL A 592 4.15 6.76 20.93
#